data_AF-A0A1I7INX6-F1
#
_entry.id   AF-A0A1I7INX6-F1
#
_cell.length_a   1.000
_cell.length_b   1.000
_cell.length_c   1.000
_cell.angle_alpha   90.00
_cell.angle_beta   90.00
_cell.angle_gamma   90.00
#
_symmetry.space_group_name_H-M   'P 1'
#
loop_
_entity.id
_entity.type
_entity.pdbx_description
1 polymer ?
#
loop_
_entity_poly.entity_id
_entity_poly.type
_entity_poly.pdbx_seq_one_letter_code
_entity_poly.pdbx_strand_id
1 'polypeptide(L)'
;MGLHSRLAEKEHEKRVLERDLADCEETYEFISRKREILETDIYNPDKVYDMTASGEWRGKLERDAEEYRNESCSMIGAILRDASRLLSNLQMAMERIRELIRECEEEIEELEEEIRARERSVE
;
A
#
# COMPACT_ATOMS: atom_id res chain seq x y z
N MET A 1 -22.39 31.26 2.29
CA MET A 1 -20.93 31.22 2.06
C MET A 1 -20.68 31.64 0.62
N GLY A 2 -19.66 32.47 0.35
CA GLY A 2 -19.36 32.94 -1.00
C GLY A 2 -18.71 31.85 -1.87
N LEU A 3 -18.85 31.96 -3.19
CA LEU A 3 -18.29 30.98 -4.15
C LEU A 3 -16.78 30.81 -3.98
N HIS A 4 -16.03 31.91 -3.79
CA HIS A 4 -14.59 31.85 -3.52
C HIS A 4 -14.24 31.07 -2.24
N SER A 5 -15.10 31.09 -1.22
CA SER A 5 -14.88 30.32 0.01
C SER A 5 -15.04 28.83 -0.23
N ARG A 6 -16.02 28.43 -1.06
CA ARG A 6 -16.25 27.03 -1.43
C ARG A 6 -15.12 26.50 -2.32
N LEU A 7 -14.65 27.33 -3.26
CA LEU A 7 -13.49 27.02 -4.09
C LEU A 7 -12.24 26.76 -3.23
N ALA A 8 -11.93 27.66 -2.30
CA ALA A 8 -10.78 27.50 -1.40
C ALA A 8 -10.88 26.25 -0.50
N GLU A 9 -12.09 25.90 -0.06
CA GLU A 9 -12.35 24.68 0.71
C GLU A 9 -12.09 23.43 -0.14
N LYS A 10 -12.57 23.39 -1.38
CA LYS A 10 -12.35 22.28 -2.31
C LYS A 10 -10.89 22.12 -2.72
N GLU A 11 -10.18 23.22 -2.97
CA GLU A 11 -8.73 23.20 -3.20
C GLU A 11 -7.96 22.68 -1.99
N HIS A 12 -8.42 23.00 -0.77
CA HIS A 12 -7.83 22.46 0.44
C HIS A 12 -8.08 20.95 0.57
N GLU A 13 -9.31 20.50 0.36
CA GLU A 13 -9.69 19.08 0.34
C GLU A 13 -8.83 18.29 -0.65
N LYS A 14 -8.70 18.78 -1.89
CA LYS A 14 -7.84 18.17 -2.92
C LYS A 14 -6.39 18.01 -2.44
N ARG A 15 -5.80 19.06 -1.85
CA ARG A 15 -4.41 19.00 -1.33
C ARG A 15 -4.23 17.98 -0.21
N VAL A 16 -5.24 17.79 0.64
CA VAL A 16 -5.20 16.75 1.68
C VAL A 16 -5.21 15.37 1.04
N LEU A 17 -6.09 15.14 0.07
CA LEU A 17 -6.17 13.88 -0.65
C LEU A 17 -4.89 13.55 -1.41
N GLU A 18 -4.26 14.53 -2.06
CA GLU A 18 -2.96 14.36 -2.75
C GLU A 18 -1.85 13.94 -1.77
N ARG A 19 -1.86 14.50 -0.55
CA ARG A 19 -0.92 14.11 0.50
C ARG A 19 -1.18 12.68 0.98
N ASP A 20 -2.43 12.34 1.26
CA ASP A 20 -2.81 10.99 1.70
C ASP A 20 -2.46 9.94 0.64
N LEU A 21 -2.59 10.29 -0.65
CA LEU A 21 -2.15 9.44 -1.76
C LEU A 21 -0.63 9.20 -1.71
N ALA A 22 0.16 10.25 -1.53
CA ALA A 22 1.62 10.13 -1.45
C ALA A 22 2.06 9.27 -0.26
N ASP A 23 1.43 9.44 0.91
CA ASP A 23 1.71 8.63 2.11
C ASP A 23 1.35 7.14 1.86
N CYS A 24 0.26 6.87 1.13
CA CYS A 24 -0.10 5.51 0.73
C CYS A 24 0.90 4.90 -0.25
N GLU A 25 1.39 5.68 -1.23
CA GLU A 25 2.38 5.24 -2.22
C GLU A 25 3.72 4.90 -1.55
N GLU A 26 4.21 5.76 -0.64
CA GLU A 26 5.44 5.49 0.13
C GLU A 26 5.30 4.21 0.97
N THR A 27 4.16 4.06 1.66
CA THR A 27 3.88 2.87 2.47
C THR A 27 3.82 1.60 1.62
N TYR A 28 3.18 1.67 0.44
CA TYR A 28 3.10 0.56 -0.50
C TYR A 28 4.49 0.14 -0.98
N GLU A 29 5.33 1.08 -1.40
CA GLU A 29 6.70 0.79 -1.84
C GLU A 29 7.55 0.16 -0.73
N PHE A 30 7.46 0.71 0.49
CA PHE A 30 8.18 0.19 1.64
C PHE A 30 7.81 -1.28 1.93
N ILE A 31 6.51 -1.58 2.01
CA ILE A 31 6.03 -2.94 2.31
C ILE A 31 6.37 -3.89 1.15
N SER A 32 6.21 -3.44 -0.10
CA SER A 32 6.52 -4.25 -1.27
C SER A 32 7.98 -4.69 -1.28
N ARG A 33 8.91 -3.77 -1.01
CA ARG A 33 10.34 -4.08 -0.93
C ARG A 33 10.67 -5.04 0.22
N LYS A 34 10.05 -4.85 1.38
CA LYS A 34 10.26 -5.76 2.53
C LYS A 34 9.71 -7.15 2.28
N ARG A 35 8.55 -7.25 1.63
CA ARG A 35 7.96 -8.52 1.22
C ARG A 35 8.86 -9.26 0.23
N GLU A 36 9.40 -8.56 -0.77
CA GLU A 36 10.33 -9.15 -1.74
C GLU A 36 11.56 -9.76 -1.05
N ILE A 37 12.23 -8.99 -0.18
CA ILE A 37 13.37 -9.49 0.61
C ILE A 37 13.00 -10.73 1.43
N LEU A 38 11.85 -10.71 2.12
CA LEU A 38 11.39 -11.85 2.90
C LEU A 38 11.15 -13.09 2.02
N GLU A 39 10.64 -12.90 0.82
CA GLU A 39 10.33 -13.98 -0.11
C GLU A 39 11.61 -14.54 -0.76
N THR A 40 12.50 -13.68 -1.27
CA THR A 40 13.70 -14.08 -2.03
C THR A 40 14.85 -14.52 -1.15
N ASP A 41 15.08 -13.84 -0.03
CA ASP A 41 16.32 -13.99 0.74
C ASP A 41 16.14 -14.92 1.94
N ILE A 42 14.89 -15.17 2.37
CA ILE A 42 14.59 -15.98 3.55
C ILE A 42 13.68 -17.15 3.19
N TYR A 43 12.44 -16.87 2.77
CA TYR A 43 11.42 -17.91 2.63
C TYR A 43 11.80 -18.98 1.59
N ASN A 44 12.19 -18.56 0.38
CA ASN A 44 12.54 -19.50 -0.68
C ASN A 44 13.81 -20.29 -0.35
N PRO A 45 14.91 -19.68 0.14
CA PRO A 45 16.10 -20.40 0.59
C PRO A 45 15.82 -21.40 1.71
N ASP A 46 15.11 -21.01 2.77
CA ASP A 46 14.81 -21.88 3.91
C ASP A 46 13.93 -23.06 3.50
N LYS A 47 13.00 -22.83 2.56
CA LYS A 47 12.09 -23.87 2.07
C LYS A 47 12.81 -24.95 1.24
N VAL A 48 13.85 -24.59 0.50
CA VAL A 48 14.59 -25.54 -0.36
C VAL A 48 15.78 -26.19 0.35
N TYR A 49 16.15 -25.69 1.53
CA TYR A 49 17.30 -26.20 2.27
C TYR A 49 16.99 -27.57 2.93
N ASP A 50 17.68 -28.61 2.44
CA ASP A 50 17.61 -29.96 3.00
C ASP A 50 18.54 -30.09 4.20
N MET A 51 17.96 -30.14 5.40
CA MET A 51 18.73 -30.27 6.64
C MET A 51 19.22 -31.69 6.91
N THR A 52 18.68 -32.68 6.19
CA THR A 52 19.03 -34.10 6.33
C THR A 52 20.28 -34.49 5.54
N ALA A 53 20.74 -33.63 4.63
CA ALA A 53 21.91 -33.88 3.79
C ALA A 53 23.27 -33.67 4.52
N SER A 54 23.28 -33.13 5.75
CA SER A 54 24.49 -32.61 6.41
C SER A 54 25.18 -33.60 7.37
N GLY A 55 25.46 -34.84 6.91
CA GLY A 55 26.26 -35.84 7.66
C GLY A 55 25.48 -36.51 8.80
N GLU A 56 26.11 -37.47 9.52
CA GLU A 56 25.48 -38.28 10.59
C GLU A 56 24.99 -37.42 11.78
N TRP A 57 23.88 -36.71 11.62
CA TRP A 57 23.18 -36.08 12.72
C TRP A 57 22.37 -37.17 13.42
N ARG A 58 22.43 -37.20 14.74
CA ARG A 58 21.68 -38.18 15.53
C ARG A 58 20.20 -37.93 15.30
N GLY A 59 19.49 -38.78 14.55
CA GLY A 59 18.14 -38.56 13.98
C GLY A 59 16.98 -38.02 14.84
N LYS A 60 17.18 -37.72 16.13
CA LYS A 60 16.31 -36.78 16.86
C LYS A 60 16.62 -35.31 16.49
N LEU A 61 17.89 -34.93 16.43
CA LEU A 61 18.31 -33.56 16.09
C LEU A 61 17.93 -33.18 14.66
N GLU A 62 17.98 -34.14 13.72
CA GLU A 62 17.52 -33.92 12.34
C GLU A 62 16.01 -33.63 12.29
N ARG A 63 15.21 -34.41 13.03
CA ARG A 63 13.76 -34.21 13.10
C ARG A 63 13.39 -32.91 13.79
N ASP A 64 14.01 -32.63 14.93
CA ASP A 64 13.76 -31.38 15.67
C ASP A 64 14.11 -30.18 14.78
N ALA A 65 15.24 -30.22 14.06
CA ALA A 65 15.61 -29.17 13.13
C ALA A 65 14.58 -29.04 11.97
N GLU A 66 14.25 -30.14 11.30
CA GLU A 66 13.28 -30.17 10.20
C GLU A 66 11.91 -29.59 10.63
N GLU A 67 11.45 -29.92 11.85
CA GLU A 67 10.25 -29.35 12.46
C GLU A 67 10.38 -27.83 12.62
N TYR A 68 11.49 -27.32 13.19
CA TYR A 68 11.72 -25.87 13.31
C TYR A 68 11.75 -25.14 11.97
N ARG A 69 12.34 -25.75 10.92
CA ARG A 69 12.36 -25.17 9.57
C ARG A 69 10.95 -25.10 9.00
N ASN A 70 10.16 -26.16 9.15
CA ASN A 70 8.78 -26.20 8.68
C ASN A 70 7.89 -25.19 9.43
N GLU A 71 8.06 -25.04 10.75
CA GLU A 71 7.39 -24.00 11.53
C GLU A 71 7.77 -22.59 11.07
N SER A 72 9.07 -22.33 10.87
CA SER A 72 9.57 -21.03 10.39
C SER A 72 9.03 -20.70 9.01
N CYS A 73 9.06 -21.66 8.08
CA CYS A 73 8.47 -21.51 6.74
C CYS A 73 6.97 -21.24 6.83
N SER A 74 6.23 -21.93 7.71
CA SER A 74 4.80 -21.71 7.90
C SER A 74 4.50 -20.28 8.38
N MET A 75 5.27 -19.81 9.37
CA MET A 75 5.13 -18.46 9.93
C MET A 75 5.46 -17.38 8.89
N ILE A 76 6.60 -17.51 8.20
CA ILE A 76 7.00 -16.56 7.14
C ILE A 76 5.97 -16.56 6.01
N GLY A 77 5.47 -17.74 5.63
CA GLY A 77 4.40 -17.86 4.64
C GLY A 77 3.11 -17.14 5.06
N ALA A 78 2.77 -17.13 6.35
CA ALA A 78 1.64 -16.33 6.85
C ALA A 78 1.89 -14.83 6.74
N ILE A 79 3.09 -14.37 7.13
CA ILE A 79 3.50 -12.96 7.02
C ILE A 79 3.44 -12.50 5.56
N LEU A 80 3.93 -13.30 4.61
CA LEU A 80 3.88 -12.97 3.17
C LEU A 80 2.45 -12.84 2.65
N ARG A 81 1.52 -13.68 3.12
CA ARG A 81 0.09 -13.57 2.77
C ARG A 81 -0.53 -12.30 3.35
N ASP A 82 -0.26 -11.99 4.61
CA ASP A 82 -0.77 -10.79 5.26
C ASP A 82 -0.23 -9.51 4.60
N ALA A 83 1.07 -9.50 4.26
CA ALA A 83 1.69 -8.41 3.50
C ALA A 83 1.04 -8.24 2.12
N SER A 84 0.76 -9.34 1.41
CA SER A 84 0.06 -9.29 0.12
C SER A 84 -1.35 -8.73 0.23
N ARG A 85 -2.09 -9.11 1.29
CA ARG A 85 -3.42 -8.55 1.57
C ARG A 85 -3.35 -7.05 1.88
N LEU A 86 -2.37 -6.64 2.68
CA LEU A 86 -2.17 -5.22 3.00
C LEU A 86 -1.84 -4.39 1.75
N LEU A 87 -0.94 -4.88 0.89
CA LEU A 87 -0.61 -4.25 -0.39
C LEU A 87 -1.86 -4.11 -1.29
N SER A 88 -2.69 -5.15 -1.38
CA SER A 88 -3.95 -5.08 -2.13
C SER A 88 -4.91 -4.05 -1.55
N ASN A 89 -5.04 -3.96 -0.22
CA ASN A 89 -5.88 -2.96 0.42
C ASN A 89 -5.36 -1.53 0.16
N LEU A 90 -4.04 -1.33 0.20
CA LEU A 90 -3.41 -0.05 -0.11
C LEU A 90 -3.67 0.36 -1.56
N GLN A 91 -3.59 -0.58 -2.53
CA GLN A 91 -3.94 -0.30 -3.93
C GLN A 91 -5.38 0.18 -4.07
N MET A 92 -6.33 -0.52 -3.44
CA MET A 92 -7.74 -0.11 -3.46
C MET A 92 -7.95 1.26 -2.82
N ALA A 93 -7.24 1.56 -1.73
CA ALA A 93 -7.31 2.86 -1.08
C ALA A 93 -6.77 3.97 -1.99
N MET A 94 -5.61 3.76 -2.62
CA MET A 94 -5.03 4.70 -3.58
C MET A 94 -5.96 4.96 -4.78
N GLU A 95 -6.59 3.90 -5.33
CA GLU A 95 -7.59 4.05 -6.40
C GLU A 95 -8.77 4.90 -5.95
N ARG A 96 -9.27 4.67 -4.72
CA ARG A 96 -10.37 5.47 -4.18
C ARG A 96 -9.98 6.93 -3.97
N ILE A 97 -8.78 7.20 -3.46
CA ILE A 97 -8.28 8.57 -3.26
C ILE A 97 -8.14 9.28 -4.62
N ARG A 98 -7.63 8.60 -5.65
CA ARG A 98 -7.54 9.15 -7.02
C ARG A 98 -8.90 9.47 -7.62
N GLU A 99 -9.94 8.70 -7.29
CA GLU A 99 -11.32 9.05 -7.67
C GLU A 99 -11.76 10.35 -6.99
N LEU A 100 -11.58 10.45 -5.67
CA LEU A 100 -11.98 11.63 -4.90
C LEU A 100 -11.24 12.90 -5.35
N ILE A 101 -9.96 12.77 -5.73
CA ILE A 101 -9.20 13.90 -6.32
C ILE A 101 -9.87 14.36 -7.62
N ARG A 102 -10.27 13.43 -8.51
CA ARG A 102 -10.95 13.78 -9.75
C ARG A 102 -12.30 14.45 -9.50
N GLU A 103 -13.09 13.92 -8.57
CA GLU A 103 -14.36 14.54 -8.15
C GLU A 103 -14.11 15.98 -7.65
N CYS A 104 -13.06 16.21 -6.85
CA CYS A 104 -12.70 17.56 -6.40
C CYS A 104 -12.27 18.48 -7.56
N GLU A 105 -11.52 17.97 -8.55
CA GLU A 105 -11.09 18.74 -9.72
C GLU A 105 -12.27 19.20 -10.57
N GLU A 106 -13.23 18.32 -10.81
CA GLU A 106 -14.47 18.64 -11.53
C GLU A 106 -15.27 19.72 -10.77
N GLU A 107 -15.45 19.57 -9.46
CA GLU A 107 -16.15 20.57 -8.65
C GLU A 107 -15.42 21.94 -8.63
N ILE A 108 -14.09 21.94 -8.60
CA ILE A 108 -13.27 23.16 -8.67
C ILE A 108 -13.51 23.86 -10.02
N GLU A 109 -13.48 23.12 -11.13
CA GLU A 109 -13.71 23.66 -12.47
C GLU A 109 -15.11 24.29 -12.60
N GLU A 110 -16.15 23.61 -12.11
CA GLU A 110 -17.52 24.14 -12.09
C GLU A 110 -17.62 25.44 -11.29
N LEU A 111 -17.01 25.48 -10.10
CA LEU A 111 -17.02 26.67 -9.24
C LEU A 111 -16.27 27.84 -9.88
N GLU A 112 -15.14 27.59 -10.53
CA GLU A 112 -14.41 28.61 -11.28
C GLU A 112 -15.23 29.15 -12.46
N GLU A 113 -15.92 28.29 -13.20
CA GLU A 113 -16.82 28.71 -14.28
C GLU A 113 -17.95 29.59 -13.77
N GLU A 114 -18.58 29.22 -12.65
CA GLU A 114 -19.64 30.03 -12.05
C GLU A 114 -19.12 31.41 -11.62
N ILE A 115 -17.93 31.47 -11.01
CA ILE A 115 -17.28 32.74 -10.64
C ILE A 115 -17.04 33.59 -11.89
N ARG A 116 -16.41 33.02 -12.94
CA ARG A 116 -16.14 33.71 -14.21
C ARG A 116 -17.42 34.21 -14.89
N ALA A 117 -18.51 33.46 -14.81
CA ALA A 117 -19.80 33.84 -15.39
C ALA A 117 -20.44 35.01 -14.61
N ARG A 118 -20.35 35.00 -13.28
CA ARG A 118 -20.86 36.10 -12.46
C ARG A 118 -20.05 37.38 -12.66
N GLU A 119 -18.72 37.30 -12.71
CA GLU A 119 -17.85 38.45 -12.97
C GLU A 119 -18.18 39.12 -14.31
N ARG A 120 -18.38 38.32 -15.38
CA ARG A 120 -18.82 38.82 -16.69
C ARG A 120 -20.23 39.42 -16.73
N SER A 121 -21.10 39.05 -15.79
CA SER A 121 -22.47 39.58 -15.72
C SER A 121 -22.58 40.89 -14.93
N VAL A 122 -21.51 41.27 -14.22
CA VAL A 122 -21.43 42.46 -13.37
C VAL A 122 -20.70 43.62 -14.07
N GLU A 123 -19.93 43.34 -15.14
CA GLU A 123 -19.39 44.32 -16.10
C GLU A 123 -20.45 44.79 -17.11
#